data_AF-A0A963LB14-F1
#
_entry.id   AF-A0A963LB14-F1
#
_cell.length_a   1.000
_cell.length_b   1.000
_cell.length_c   1.000
_cell.angle_alpha   90.00
_cell.angle_beta   90.00
_cell.angle_gamma   90.00
#
_symmetry.space_group_name_H-M   'P 1'
#
loop_
_entity.id
_entity.type
_entity.pdbx_description
1 polymer ?
#
loop_
_entity_poly.entity_id
_entity_poly.type
_entity_poly.pdbx_seq_one_letter_code
_entity_poly.pdbx_strand_id
1 'polypeptide(L)'
;NFLSWNWLPLLPIFVVYFISGLAETNRHPFDVVEGESEIVAGHMIEYSGMAFAMFFLAEYANMILVSIIAVTLFLGGWLSPIDSALFNWIPGWIWLGIKTFVVVTMFLWVRATFPRFRYDQIMRLGWKVFIPITLVWLVVVGLWIQSPWNIWK
;
A
#
# COMPACT_ATOMS: atom_id res chain seq x y z
N ASN A 1 -18.51 0.48 11.54
CA ASN A 1 -18.31 -0.95 11.91
C ASN A 1 -17.40 -1.61 10.89
N PHE A 2 -16.48 -2.46 11.30
CA PHE A 2 -15.45 -3.13 10.46
C PHE A 2 -15.94 -3.68 9.09
N LEU A 3 -17.21 -4.11 9.02
CA LEU A 3 -17.89 -4.63 7.82
C LEU A 3 -18.38 -3.55 6.84
N SER A 4 -18.43 -2.28 7.25
CA SER A 4 -18.87 -1.15 6.42
C SER A 4 -17.72 -0.44 5.71
N TRP A 5 -16.49 -0.91 5.90
CA TRP A 5 -15.31 -0.29 5.31
C TRP A 5 -15.07 -0.76 3.87
N ASN A 6 -14.46 0.11 3.09
CA ASN A 6 -14.22 -0.04 1.66
C ASN A 6 -13.35 -1.24 1.29
N TRP A 7 -12.59 -1.80 2.24
CA TRP A 7 -11.75 -2.96 1.99
C TRP A 7 -12.53 -4.20 1.51
N LEU A 8 -13.74 -4.47 2.01
CA LEU A 8 -14.49 -5.70 1.67
C LEU A 8 -15.17 -5.61 0.29
N PRO A 9 -15.89 -4.52 -0.06
CA PRO A 9 -16.45 -4.36 -1.40
C PRO A 9 -15.40 -4.11 -2.49
N LEU A 10 -14.26 -3.49 -2.13
CA LEU A 10 -13.18 -3.16 -3.07
C LEU A 10 -11.94 -4.03 -2.86
N LEU A 11 -12.10 -5.26 -2.37
CA LEU A 11 -11.01 -6.20 -2.09
C LEU A 11 -9.99 -6.31 -3.25
N PRO A 12 -10.43 -6.48 -4.52
CA PRO A 12 -9.48 -6.57 -5.64
C PRO A 12 -8.66 -5.30 -5.85
N ILE A 13 -9.26 -4.11 -5.68
CA ILE A 13 -8.54 -2.84 -5.77
C ILE A 13 -7.59 -2.69 -4.59
N PHE A 14 -8.01 -3.07 -3.38
CA PHE A 14 -7.14 -2.99 -2.20
C PHE A 14 -5.87 -3.81 -2.39
N VAL A 15 -5.98 -5.03 -2.95
CA VAL A 15 -4.82 -5.87 -3.26
C VAL A 15 -3.94 -5.24 -4.34
N VAL A 16 -4.53 -4.71 -5.42
CA VAL A 16 -3.74 -4.02 -6.46
C VAL A 16 -3.03 -2.80 -5.88
N TYR A 17 -3.70 -2.00 -5.06
CA TYR A 17 -3.13 -0.84 -4.39
C TYR A 17 -1.96 -1.24 -3.48
N PHE A 18 -2.13 -2.29 -2.66
CA PHE A 18 -1.08 -2.78 -1.78
C PHE A 18 0.16 -3.26 -2.55
N ILE A 19 -0.03 -4.04 -3.62
CA ILE A 19 1.10 -4.53 -4.43
C ILE A 19 1.75 -3.39 -5.24
N SER A 20 0.95 -2.41 -5.70
CA SER A 20 1.47 -1.24 -6.41
C SER A 20 2.26 -0.32 -5.47
N GLY A 21 1.80 -0.14 -4.23
CA GLY A 21 2.53 0.59 -3.19
C GLY A 21 3.84 -0.11 -2.79
N LEU A 22 3.87 -1.45 -2.78
CA LEU A 22 5.11 -2.22 -2.63
C LEU A 22 6.09 -1.93 -3.77
N ALA A 23 5.61 -1.85 -5.01
CA ALA A 23 6.44 -1.55 -6.17
C ALA A 23 6.94 -0.10 -6.18
N GLU A 24 6.10 0.86 -5.81
CA GLU A 24 6.45 2.29 -5.76
C GLU A 24 7.52 2.60 -4.72
N THR A 25 7.47 1.92 -3.58
CA THR A 25 8.47 2.07 -2.51
C THR A 25 9.81 1.41 -2.84
N ASN A 26 9.94 0.79 -4.03
CA ASN A 26 11.15 0.11 -4.53
C ASN A 26 11.78 -0.81 -3.48
N ARG A 27 10.97 -1.45 -2.64
CA ARG A 27 11.45 -2.32 -1.57
C ARG A 27 11.32 -3.77 -1.97
N HIS A 28 12.22 -4.60 -1.44
CA HIS A 28 12.21 -6.05 -1.66
C HIS A 28 10.81 -6.58 -1.39
N PRO A 29 10.14 -7.24 -2.36
CA PRO A 29 10.69 -8.00 -3.50
C PRO A 29 10.78 -7.25 -4.86
N PHE A 30 10.45 -5.95 -4.91
CA PHE A 30 10.46 -5.10 -6.11
C PHE A 30 11.62 -4.08 -6.10
N ASP A 31 12.74 -4.44 -5.49
CA ASP A 31 13.94 -3.61 -5.29
C ASP A 31 14.90 -3.62 -6.48
N VAL A 32 14.40 -3.41 -7.70
CA VAL A 32 15.24 -3.54 -8.92
C VAL A 32 16.39 -2.53 -8.91
N VAL A 33 16.09 -1.27 -8.62
CA VAL A 33 17.09 -0.18 -8.58
C VAL A 33 18.16 -0.44 -7.54
N GLU A 34 17.83 -1.04 -6.39
CA GLU A 34 18.79 -1.35 -5.32
C GLU A 34 19.55 -2.68 -5.58
N GLY A 35 18.90 -3.66 -6.21
CA GLY A 35 19.45 -4.98 -6.53
C GLY A 35 20.39 -5.00 -7.75
N GLU A 36 20.20 -4.11 -8.72
CA GLU A 36 21.22 -3.87 -9.77
C GLU A 36 22.32 -2.91 -9.28
N SER A 37 22.04 -2.21 -8.18
CA SER A 37 23.02 -1.41 -7.46
C SER A 37 23.94 -2.26 -6.58
N GLU A 38 23.54 -3.39 -6.01
CA GLU A 38 24.41 -4.16 -5.08
C GLU A 38 25.67 -4.78 -5.73
N ILE A 39 25.79 -4.74 -7.07
CA ILE A 39 27.01 -5.13 -7.81
C ILE A 39 28.01 -3.97 -7.95
N VAL A 40 27.59 -2.69 -7.86
CA VAL A 40 28.46 -1.48 -7.96
C VAL A 40 27.99 -0.33 -7.03
N ALA A 41 27.32 -0.66 -5.93
CA ALA A 41 26.60 0.22 -4.99
C ALA A 41 25.84 1.45 -5.59
N GLY A 42 25.34 1.32 -6.82
CA GLY A 42 24.28 2.15 -7.39
C GLY A 42 24.54 3.64 -7.47
N HIS A 43 23.48 4.42 -7.22
CA HIS A 43 23.59 5.86 -6.98
C HIS A 43 24.13 6.17 -5.57
N MET A 44 24.15 5.21 -4.66
CA MET A 44 24.54 5.42 -3.25
C MET A 44 26.05 5.59 -3.06
N ILE A 45 26.90 5.14 -4.00
CA ILE A 45 28.37 5.35 -3.95
C ILE A 45 28.79 6.80 -4.16
N GLU A 46 27.95 7.63 -4.78
CA GLU A 46 28.29 9.01 -5.11
C GLU A 46 27.95 10.00 -3.98
N TYR A 47 27.20 9.54 -2.96
CA TYR A 47 26.68 10.40 -1.90
C TYR A 47 27.46 10.25 -0.59
N SER A 48 27.77 11.40 0.04
CA SER A 48 28.33 11.45 1.39
C SER A 48 27.27 11.15 2.46
N GLY A 49 27.70 10.84 3.70
CA GLY A 49 26.83 10.31 4.76
C GLY A 49 25.54 11.10 5.05
N MET A 50 25.53 12.43 4.92
CA MET A 50 24.31 13.24 5.12
C MET A 50 23.30 13.05 3.98
N ALA A 51 23.76 13.05 2.73
CA ALA A 51 22.92 12.83 1.56
C ALA A 51 22.39 11.40 1.54
N PHE A 52 23.25 10.42 1.86
CA PHE A 52 22.85 9.03 2.07
C PHE A 52 21.72 8.92 3.10
N ALA A 53 21.86 9.53 4.28
CA ALA A 53 20.83 9.49 5.32
C ALA A 53 19.48 10.08 4.85
N MET A 54 19.50 11.16 4.06
CA MET A 54 18.29 11.77 3.51
C MET A 54 17.56 10.86 2.52
N PHE A 55 18.28 10.11 1.67
CA PHE A 55 17.66 9.13 0.77
C PHE A 55 16.96 8.01 1.54
N PHE A 56 17.62 7.40 2.53
CA PHE A 56 16.98 6.37 3.36
C PHE A 56 15.78 6.93 4.13
N LEU A 57 15.92 8.13 4.71
CA LEU A 57 14.81 8.77 5.41
C LEU A 57 13.61 8.99 4.49
N ALA A 58 13.87 9.45 3.25
CA ALA A 58 12.82 9.68 2.26
C ALA A 58 12.12 8.38 1.83
N GLU A 59 12.86 7.28 1.64
CA GLU A 59 12.28 5.98 1.32
C GLU A 59 11.38 5.46 2.46
N TYR A 60 11.83 5.56 3.71
CA TYR A 60 11.02 5.18 4.88
C TYR A 60 9.82 6.10 5.07
N ALA A 61 9.97 7.40 4.81
CA ALA A 61 8.86 8.35 4.83
C ALA A 61 7.84 8.03 3.74
N ASN A 62 8.28 7.64 2.54
CA ASN A 62 7.39 7.24 1.45
C ASN A 62 6.60 5.97 1.81
N MET A 63 7.24 4.98 2.43
CA MET A 63 6.56 3.77 2.91
C MET A 63 5.47 4.09 3.94
N ILE A 64 5.74 5.00 4.87
CA ILE A 64 4.74 5.45 5.85
C ILE A 64 3.60 6.20 5.14
N LEU A 65 3.91 7.07 4.18
CA LEU A 65 2.93 7.84 3.43
C LEU A 65 1.98 6.94 2.65
N VAL A 66 2.50 5.98 1.87
CA VAL A 66 1.70 5.01 1.11
C VAL A 66 0.83 4.18 2.06
N SER A 67 1.35 3.82 3.24
CA SER A 67 0.58 3.11 4.26
C SER A 67 -0.57 3.95 4.82
N ILE A 68 -0.35 5.24 5.07
CA ILE A 68 -1.39 6.17 5.53
C ILE A 68 -2.50 6.29 4.48
N ILE A 69 -2.14 6.42 3.20
CA ILE A 69 -3.11 6.49 2.10
C ILE A 69 -3.91 5.16 1.99
N ALA A 70 -3.26 4.01 2.15
CA ALA A 70 -3.95 2.71 2.20
C ALA A 70 -5.03 2.69 3.31
N VAL A 71 -4.66 3.17 4.50
CA VAL A 71 -5.52 3.16 5.68
C VAL A 71 -6.70 4.10 5.53
N THR A 72 -6.49 5.30 4.98
CA THR A 72 -7.56 6.28 4.78
C THR A 72 -8.53 5.85 3.68
N LEU A 73 -8.04 5.30 2.57
CA LEU A 73 -8.89 4.92 1.44
C LEU A 73 -9.67 3.61 1.67
N PHE A 74 -9.06 2.61 2.30
CA PHE A 74 -9.64 1.25 2.39
C PHE A 74 -10.04 0.82 3.79
N LEU A 75 -9.25 1.18 4.81
CA LEU A 75 -9.41 0.69 6.19
C LEU A 75 -10.14 1.70 7.10
N GLY A 76 -10.88 2.64 6.51
CA GLY A 76 -11.76 3.56 7.24
C GLY A 76 -11.03 4.61 8.08
N GLY A 77 -9.76 4.90 7.81
CA GLY A 77 -9.01 6.03 8.40
C GLY A 77 -9.12 6.11 9.91
N TRP A 78 -9.76 7.18 10.40
CA TRP A 78 -9.94 7.52 11.81
C TRP A 78 -11.05 6.75 12.54
N LEU A 79 -11.85 5.95 11.82
CA LEU A 79 -12.99 5.23 12.41
C LEU A 79 -12.54 4.05 13.27
N SER A 80 -13.20 3.88 14.42
CA SER A 80 -13.03 2.67 15.25
C SER A 80 -13.48 1.41 14.48
N PRO A 81 -12.75 0.28 14.58
CA PRO A 81 -13.17 -0.99 14.01
C PRO A 81 -14.49 -1.51 14.59
N ILE A 82 -14.72 -1.30 15.89
CA ILE A 82 -15.89 -1.78 16.62
C ILE A 82 -16.58 -0.58 17.24
N ASP A 83 -17.86 -0.40 16.92
CA ASP A 83 -18.69 0.65 17.51
C ASP A 83 -19.11 0.24 18.93
N SER A 84 -18.20 0.42 19.88
CA SER A 84 -18.43 0.21 21.30
C SER A 84 -18.02 1.48 22.04
N ALA A 85 -18.80 1.84 23.06
CA ALA A 85 -18.62 3.05 23.85
C ALA A 85 -17.18 3.22 24.40
N LEU A 86 -16.47 2.11 24.65
CA LEU A 86 -15.08 2.11 25.11
C LEU A 86 -14.08 2.46 24.00
N PHE A 87 -14.31 2.02 22.76
CA PHE A 87 -13.39 2.26 21.64
C PHE A 87 -13.59 3.64 21.00
N ASN A 88 -14.79 4.23 21.13
CA ASN A 88 -15.07 5.60 20.69
C ASN A 88 -14.49 6.67 21.63
N TRP A 89 -14.10 6.30 22.86
CA TRP A 89 -13.42 7.21 23.78
C TRP A 89 -11.95 7.48 23.39
N ILE A 90 -11.35 6.56 22.63
CA ILE A 90 -9.99 6.70 22.13
C ILE A 90 -9.99 7.73 20.99
N PRO A 91 -9.11 8.76 21.03
CA PRO A 91 -8.98 9.72 19.94
C PRO A 91 -8.75 9.04 18.59
N GLY A 92 -9.49 9.48 17.56
CA GLY A 92 -9.42 8.91 16.21
C GLY A 92 -8.00 8.83 15.65
N TRP A 93 -7.10 9.75 16.06
CA TRP A 93 -5.73 9.76 15.57
C TRP A 93 -4.90 8.54 15.96
N ILE A 94 -5.18 7.95 17.12
CA ILE A 94 -4.53 6.74 17.59
C ILE A 94 -4.93 5.55 16.69
N TRP A 95 -6.18 5.51 16.23
CA TRP A 95 -6.65 4.44 15.35
C TRP A 95 -5.96 4.45 13.99
N LEU A 96 -5.74 5.62 13.40
CA LEU A 96 -4.97 5.72 12.16
C LEU A 96 -3.52 5.33 12.39
N GLY A 97 -2.91 5.74 13.51
CA GLY A 97 -1.56 5.32 13.87
C GLY A 97 -1.43 3.80 13.97
N ILE A 98 -2.34 3.14 14.70
CA ILE A 98 -2.36 1.68 14.85
C ILE A 98 -2.56 0.98 13.51
N LYS A 99 -3.54 1.41 12.70
CA LYS A 99 -3.78 0.80 11.39
C LYS A 99 -2.60 0.99 10.45
N THR A 100 -1.98 2.18 10.46
CA THR A 100 -0.77 2.46 9.67
C THR A 100 0.36 1.55 10.11
N PHE A 101 0.55 1.36 11.42
CA PHE A 101 1.54 0.43 11.95
C PHE A 101 1.30 -1.01 11.48
N VAL A 102 0.05 -1.47 11.45
CA VAL A 102 -0.30 -2.79 10.91
C VAL A 102 0.06 -2.92 9.43
N VAL A 103 -0.26 -1.90 8.61
CA VAL A 103 0.07 -1.90 7.17
C VAL A 103 1.59 -1.88 6.95
N VAL A 104 2.34 -1.04 7.69
CA VAL A 104 3.81 -1.03 7.66
C VAL A 104 4.40 -2.37 8.09
N THR A 105 3.84 -3.00 9.13
CA THR A 105 4.26 -4.35 9.55
C THR A 105 4.01 -5.37 8.45
N MET A 106 2.92 -5.25 7.70
CA MET A 106 2.64 -6.08 6.54
C MET A 106 3.67 -5.88 5.43
N PHE A 107 4.07 -4.62 5.15
CA PHE A 107 5.17 -4.32 4.22
C PHE A 107 6.47 -5.02 4.63
N LEU A 108 6.83 -4.97 5.91
CA LEU A 108 8.00 -5.67 6.44
C LEU A 108 7.87 -7.20 6.37
N TRP A 109 6.67 -7.74 6.56
CA TRP A 109 6.43 -9.17 6.47
C TRP A 109 6.56 -9.70 5.03
N VAL A 110 6.01 -8.98 4.05
CA VAL A 110 6.17 -9.31 2.62
C VAL A 110 7.64 -9.31 2.24
N ARG A 111 8.40 -8.31 2.73
CA ARG A 111 9.84 -8.22 2.52
C ARG A 111 10.58 -9.49 2.93
N ALA A 112 10.21 -10.07 4.08
CA ALA A 112 10.84 -11.27 4.61
C ALA A 112 10.38 -12.58 3.93
N THR A 113 9.22 -12.57 3.27
CA THR A 113 8.56 -13.80 2.80
C THR A 113 8.86 -14.11 1.34
N PHE A 114 8.93 -13.09 0.48
CA PHE A 114 9.01 -13.30 -0.97
C PHE A 114 10.42 -13.11 -1.52
N PRO A 115 10.90 -13.98 -2.42
CA PRO A 115 12.12 -13.73 -3.18
C PRO A 115 11.99 -12.51 -4.10
N ARG A 116 13.13 -11.93 -4.50
CA ARG A 116 13.20 -10.83 -5.46
C ARG A 116 12.59 -11.21 -6.82
N PHE A 117 11.84 -10.29 -7.41
CA PHE A 117 11.34 -10.41 -8.77
C PHE A 117 12.28 -9.76 -9.79
N ARG A 118 12.38 -10.37 -10.97
CA ARG A 118 13.13 -9.78 -12.09
C ARG A 118 12.35 -8.63 -12.73
N TYR A 119 13.05 -7.60 -13.22
CA TYR A 119 12.45 -6.44 -13.89
C TYR A 119 11.39 -6.80 -14.95
N ASP A 120 11.70 -7.75 -15.82
CA ASP A 120 10.80 -8.21 -16.90
C ASP A 120 9.46 -8.77 -16.36
N GLN A 121 9.50 -9.41 -15.19
CA GLN A 121 8.32 -9.98 -14.56
C GLN A 121 7.46 -8.89 -13.93
N ILE A 122 8.10 -7.89 -13.30
CA ILE A 122 7.41 -6.74 -12.68
C ILE A 122 6.70 -5.91 -13.74
N MET A 123 7.38 -5.59 -14.85
CA MET A 123 6.76 -4.86 -15.96
C MET A 123 5.59 -5.64 -16.56
N ARG A 124 5.72 -6.96 -16.70
CA ARG A 124 4.61 -7.80 -17.15
C ARG A 124 3.43 -7.77 -16.17
N LEU A 125 3.70 -7.80 -14.87
CA LEU A 125 2.67 -7.78 -13.83
C LEU A 125 1.93 -6.43 -13.81
N GLY A 126 2.65 -5.31 -13.86
CA GLY A 126 2.07 -3.97 -13.97
C GLY A 126 1.21 -3.81 -15.22
N TRP A 127 1.79 -4.09 -16.39
CA TRP A 127 1.13 -3.81 -17.67
C TRP A 127 0.07 -4.82 -18.07
N LYS A 128 0.27 -6.12 -17.82
CA LYS A 128 -0.66 -7.17 -18.27
C LYS A 128 -1.65 -7.59 -17.20
N VAL A 129 -1.40 -7.33 -15.92
CA VAL A 129 -2.26 -7.80 -14.83
C VAL A 129 -2.92 -6.62 -14.13
N PHE A 130 -2.16 -5.66 -13.60
CA PHE A 130 -2.77 -4.56 -12.83
C PHE A 130 -3.63 -3.62 -13.65
N ILE A 131 -3.16 -3.13 -14.79
CA ILE A 131 -3.94 -2.19 -15.62
C ILE A 131 -5.27 -2.81 -16.08
N PRO A 132 -5.33 -4.04 -16.64
CA PRO A 132 -6.60 -4.63 -17.03
C PRO A 132 -7.54 -4.86 -15.85
N ILE A 133 -7.01 -5.31 -14.69
CA ILE A 133 -7.83 -5.55 -13.50
C ILE A 133 -8.45 -4.26 -12.98
N THR A 134 -7.70 -3.17 -12.89
CA THR A 134 -8.23 -1.88 -12.39
C THR A 134 -9.28 -1.31 -13.34
N LEU A 135 -9.07 -1.44 -14.66
CA LEU A 135 -10.06 -1.00 -15.66
C LEU A 135 -11.36 -1.80 -15.58
N VAL A 136 -11.29 -3.13 -15.52
CA VAL A 136 -12.49 -3.98 -15.40
C VAL A 136 -13.22 -3.65 -14.09
N TRP A 137 -12.48 -3.51 -12.98
CA TRP A 137 -13.11 -3.23 -11.69
C TRP A 137 -13.72 -1.83 -11.61
N LEU A 138 -13.13 -0.84 -12.29
CA LEU A 138 -13.72 0.50 -12.42
C LEU A 138 -15.08 0.44 -13.11
N VAL A 139 -15.21 -0.32 -14.20
CA VAL A 139 -16.50 -0.52 -14.90
C VAL A 139 -17.50 -1.25 -13.99
N VAL A 140 -17.07 -2.30 -13.29
CA VAL A 140 -17.93 -3.04 -12.35
C VAL A 140 -18.46 -2.13 -11.25
N VAL A 141 -17.60 -1.33 -10.62
CA VAL A 141 -17.99 -0.39 -9.56
C VAL A 141 -18.90 0.71 -10.12
N GLY A 142 -18.62 1.22 -11.32
CA GLY A 142 -19.47 2.21 -11.99
C GLY A 142 -20.88 1.70 -12.23
N LEU A 143 -21.03 0.47 -12.72
CA LEU A 143 -22.33 -0.18 -12.89
C LEU A 143 -23.01 -0.49 -11.56
N TRP A 144 -22.25 -0.87 -10.53
CA TRP A 144 -22.78 -1.14 -9.19
C TRP A 144 -23.41 0.11 -8.57
N ILE A 145 -22.76 1.26 -8.69
CA ILE A 145 -23.26 2.54 -8.16
C ILE A 145 -24.59 2.95 -8.83
N GLN A 146 -24.75 2.66 -10.12
CA GLN A 146 -25.98 2.93 -10.86
C GLN A 146 -27.10 1.93 -10.51
N SER A 147 -26.75 0.73 -10.04
CA SER A 147 -27.71 -0.30 -9.63
C SER A 147 -28.46 0.08 -8.34
N PRO A 148 -29.66 -0.47 -8.09
CA PRO A 148 -30.42 -0.20 -6.86
C PRO A 148 -29.73 -0.73 -5.59
N TRP A 149 -28.69 -1.55 -5.73
CA TRP A 149 -27.90 -2.16 -4.64
C TRP A 149 -26.71 -1.31 -4.21
N ASN A 150 -26.78 0.01 -4.41
CA ASN A 150 -25.68 0.90 -4.06
C ASN A 150 -25.43 0.92 -2.54
N ILE A 151 -24.24 0.47 -2.14
CA ILE A 151 -23.77 0.41 -0.75
C ILE A 151 -23.33 1.82 -0.26
N TRP A 152 -23.08 2.74 -1.20
CA TRP A 152 -22.49 4.07 -0.96
C TRP A 152 -23.51 5.22 -0.95
N LYS A 153 -24.80 4.92 -0.72
CA LYS A 153 -25.84 5.95 -0.56
C LYS A 153 -25.89 6.50 0.87
#